data_AF-A0A2E8K145-F1
#
_entry.id   AF-A0A2E8K145-F1
#
_cell.length_a   1.000
_cell.length_b   1.000
_cell.length_c   1.000
_cell.angle_alpha   90.00
_cell.angle_beta   90.00
_cell.angle_gamma   90.00
#
_symmetry.space_group_name_H-M   'P 1'
#
loop_
_entity.id
_entity.type
_entity.pdbx_description
1 polymer ?
#
loop_
_entity_poly.entity_id
_entity_poly.type
_entity_poly.pdbx_seq_one_letter_code
_entity_poly.pdbx_strand_id
1 'polypeptide(L)'
;MRTSCAVVVGRQVQRSSTTMPRDQFWNRSRSRVMPPGKPGGTAASSDPGVAGANRVQPPIAAAPEAARNVLRSIMLHLQGVELNATTLPSQESDSAFNPLLGDRIVRLVFAGTQSVGKTTLIGDLATAWPTARVEEEPIRAVARATGDPPPAVPTVEAERRIIDHGLGRLRAADEDELVLFDRSPLDAYAHAVLSMEIGGPIMPADLDSLRPAVIEAMAIADLVILVPIESAVDDEADGFRYLDASNRRRVDRILAELLRPDSGLRKGPVAVVRGDRPTRVAQVVRLVEQLS
;
A
#
# COMPACT_ATOMS: atom_id res chain seq x y z
N MET A 1 -5.94 -54.87 45.04
CA MET A 1 -6.88 -53.79 44.66
C MET A 1 -6.28 -53.08 43.45
N ARG A 2 -6.89 -53.26 42.28
CA ARG A 2 -6.53 -52.61 41.02
C ARG A 2 -7.58 -51.52 40.77
N THR A 3 -7.15 -50.28 40.53
CA THR A 3 -8.08 -49.18 40.23
C THR A 3 -8.03 -48.89 38.74
N SER A 4 -9.19 -49.06 38.10
CA SER A 4 -9.41 -48.96 36.65
C SER A 4 -9.35 -47.53 36.14
N CYS A 5 -8.83 -47.42 34.91
CA CYS A 5 -9.05 -46.33 33.97
C CYS A 5 -10.54 -46.12 33.66
N ALA A 6 -10.97 -44.86 33.55
CA ALA A 6 -12.17 -44.46 32.83
C ALA A 6 -11.76 -43.56 31.67
N VAL A 7 -12.04 -44.02 30.45
CA VAL A 7 -11.86 -43.31 29.19
C VAL A 7 -13.16 -42.56 28.89
N VAL A 8 -13.08 -41.23 28.74
CA VAL A 8 -14.20 -40.41 28.27
C VAL A 8 -13.99 -40.12 26.79
N VAL A 9 -14.90 -40.63 25.97
CA VAL A 9 -14.96 -40.42 24.51
C VAL A 9 -15.69 -39.10 24.23
N GLY A 10 -14.92 -38.09 23.80
CA GLY A 10 -15.44 -36.79 23.35
C GLY A 10 -15.77 -36.79 21.86
N ARG A 11 -17.03 -36.48 21.56
CA ARG A 11 -17.65 -36.38 20.22
C ARG A 11 -16.96 -35.32 19.34
N GLN A 12 -16.42 -35.73 18.19
CA GLN A 12 -15.94 -34.83 17.13
C GLN A 12 -17.14 -34.17 16.42
N VAL A 13 -17.21 -32.83 16.45
CA VAL A 13 -18.10 -32.04 15.59
C VAL A 13 -17.31 -31.68 14.33
N GLN A 14 -17.65 -32.30 13.20
CA GLN A 14 -17.17 -31.88 11.88
C GLN A 14 -17.76 -30.50 11.56
N ARG A 15 -16.90 -29.47 11.51
CA ARG A 15 -17.21 -28.21 10.82
C ARG A 15 -16.70 -28.33 9.39
N SER A 16 -17.63 -28.46 8.46
CA SER A 16 -17.38 -28.34 7.02
C SER A 16 -17.03 -26.89 6.70
N SER A 17 -15.74 -26.63 6.43
CA SER A 17 -15.27 -25.36 5.87
C SER A 17 -15.47 -25.39 4.35
N THR A 18 -16.52 -24.73 3.86
CA THR A 18 -16.67 -24.44 2.45
C THR A 18 -15.74 -23.29 2.08
N THR A 19 -14.60 -23.61 1.48
CA THR A 19 -13.68 -22.65 0.88
C THR A 19 -14.34 -22.06 -0.37
N MET A 20 -14.71 -20.77 -0.33
CA MET A 20 -15.13 -20.02 -1.51
C MET A 20 -13.89 -19.50 -2.28
N PRO A 21 -13.84 -19.59 -3.61
CA PRO A 21 -12.73 -19.06 -4.41
C PRO A 21 -12.67 -17.52 -4.37
N ARG A 22 -11.44 -16.98 -4.36
CA ARG A 22 -11.12 -15.55 -4.18
C ARG A 22 -11.57 -14.59 -5.30
N ASP A 23 -12.12 -15.08 -6.42
CA ASP A 23 -12.20 -14.26 -7.66
C ASP A 23 -13.61 -13.97 -8.23
N GLN A 24 -14.71 -14.26 -7.50
CA GLN A 24 -16.06 -14.18 -8.11
C GLN A 24 -16.98 -13.04 -7.68
N PHE A 25 -16.52 -12.06 -6.89
CA PHE A 25 -17.45 -11.03 -6.38
C PHE A 25 -17.63 -9.78 -7.26
N TRP A 26 -16.74 -9.51 -8.23
CA TRP A 26 -16.63 -8.15 -8.80
C TRP A 26 -17.12 -7.96 -10.23
N ASN A 27 -17.73 -8.97 -10.88
CA ASN A 27 -18.25 -8.84 -12.25
C ASN A 27 -19.79 -8.66 -12.35
N ARG A 28 -20.45 -8.14 -11.30
CA ARG A 28 -21.91 -7.92 -11.27
C ARG A 28 -22.30 -6.46 -11.04
N SER A 29 -21.93 -5.58 -11.96
CA SER A 29 -22.55 -4.24 -12.02
C SER A 29 -22.52 -3.62 -13.42
N ARG A 30 -22.69 -4.44 -14.47
CA ARG A 30 -23.16 -3.99 -15.79
C ARG A 30 -24.04 -5.05 -16.42
N SER A 31 -25.36 -4.97 -16.20
CA SER A 31 -26.41 -5.52 -17.07
C SER A 31 -27.78 -5.20 -16.48
N ARG A 32 -28.32 -4.01 -16.78
CA ARG A 32 -29.78 -3.81 -16.75
C ARG A 32 -30.25 -3.85 -18.19
N VAL A 33 -30.68 -5.05 -18.60
CA VAL A 33 -31.38 -5.33 -19.84
C VAL A 33 -32.78 -4.71 -19.73
N MET A 34 -33.13 -3.83 -20.67
CA MET A 34 -34.51 -3.37 -20.91
C MET A 34 -35.21 -4.36 -21.87
N PRO A 35 -36.52 -4.61 -21.72
CA PRO A 35 -37.25 -5.57 -22.56
C PRO A 35 -37.62 -4.97 -23.94
N PRO A 36 -37.93 -5.82 -24.94
CA PRO A 36 -38.20 -5.36 -26.30
C PRO A 36 -39.65 -4.91 -26.49
N GLY A 37 -39.84 -3.68 -26.97
CA GLY A 37 -41.09 -3.18 -27.54
C GLY A 37 -41.11 -3.35 -29.07
N LYS A 38 -42.20 -3.90 -29.61
CA LYS A 38 -42.46 -4.16 -31.03
C LYS A 38 -42.99 -2.91 -31.79
N PRO A 39 -43.12 -2.96 -33.14
CA PRO A 39 -42.74 -1.85 -34.04
C PRO A 39 -43.90 -0.99 -34.54
N GLY A 40 -43.57 0.21 -35.02
CA GLY A 40 -44.42 0.98 -35.92
C GLY A 40 -43.81 2.33 -36.29
N GLY A 41 -43.80 2.66 -37.59
CA GLY A 41 -43.72 4.05 -38.06
C GLY A 41 -42.44 4.45 -38.79
N THR A 42 -42.48 4.29 -40.11
CA THR A 42 -41.63 4.95 -41.11
C THR A 42 -41.65 6.48 -41.02
N ALA A 43 -40.48 7.13 -41.04
CA ALA A 43 -40.21 8.33 -41.84
C ALA A 43 -38.72 8.68 -41.80
N ALA A 44 -38.21 9.10 -42.96
CA ALA A 44 -36.82 9.42 -43.25
C ALA A 44 -36.29 10.64 -42.50
N SER A 45 -35.01 10.63 -42.13
CA SER A 45 -34.09 11.74 -42.43
C SER A 45 -32.64 11.32 -42.16
N SER A 46 -31.77 11.85 -43.01
CA SER A 46 -30.34 11.67 -43.15
C SER A 46 -29.50 12.21 -41.98
N ASP A 47 -28.45 11.47 -41.62
CA ASP A 47 -27.28 11.87 -40.82
C ASP A 47 -26.03 11.72 -41.75
N PRO A 48 -24.82 12.27 -41.47
CA PRO A 48 -24.42 13.00 -40.27
C PRO A 48 -23.53 14.26 -40.52
N GLY A 49 -23.56 15.18 -39.55
CA GLY A 49 -22.56 16.23 -39.37
C GLY A 49 -21.93 16.14 -37.99
N VAL A 50 -20.81 15.41 -37.87
CA VAL A 50 -20.04 15.29 -36.62
C VAL A 50 -19.13 16.51 -36.48
N ALA A 51 -19.55 17.48 -35.68
CA ALA A 51 -18.70 18.57 -35.20
C ALA A 51 -18.04 18.15 -33.88
N GLY A 52 -16.71 18.02 -33.89
CA GLY A 52 -15.90 17.73 -32.72
C GLY A 52 -15.89 18.90 -31.73
N ALA A 53 -16.54 18.71 -30.58
CA ALA A 53 -16.41 19.63 -29.45
C ALA A 53 -15.12 19.30 -28.69
N ASN A 54 -14.09 20.09 -28.96
CA ASN A 54 -12.83 20.09 -28.24
C ASN A 54 -13.09 20.58 -26.80
N ARG A 55 -13.07 19.66 -25.82
CA ARG A 55 -13.28 19.99 -24.40
C ARG A 55 -11.99 20.59 -23.86
N VAL A 56 -11.87 21.91 -23.94
CA VAL A 56 -10.80 22.68 -23.31
C VAL A 56 -10.90 22.46 -21.79
N GLN A 57 -9.89 21.82 -21.20
CA GLN A 57 -9.72 21.78 -19.74
C GLN A 57 -9.55 23.21 -19.23
N PRO A 58 -10.27 23.63 -18.18
CA PRO A 58 -10.06 24.94 -17.60
C PRO A 58 -8.64 25.03 -17.01
N PRO A 59 -8.01 26.21 -17.03
CA PRO A 59 -6.70 26.39 -16.40
C PRO A 59 -6.79 26.05 -14.91
N ILE A 60 -5.87 25.21 -14.45
CA ILE A 60 -5.70 24.86 -13.03
C ILE A 60 -5.52 26.17 -12.26
N ALA A 61 -6.49 26.50 -11.41
CA ALA A 61 -6.43 27.66 -10.56
C ALA A 61 -5.17 27.55 -9.69
N ALA A 62 -4.39 28.63 -9.65
CA ALA A 62 -3.18 28.70 -8.85
C ALA A 62 -3.48 28.31 -7.40
N ALA A 63 -2.71 27.37 -6.85
CA ALA A 63 -2.86 26.91 -5.47
C ALA A 63 -2.85 28.09 -4.48
N PRO A 64 -3.69 28.06 -3.42
CA PRO A 64 -3.74 29.11 -2.42
C PRO A 64 -2.37 29.37 -1.80
N GLU A 65 -2.08 30.63 -1.47
CA GLU A 65 -0.80 31.08 -0.91
C GLU A 65 -0.38 30.32 0.36
N ALA A 66 -1.37 29.83 1.13
CA ALA A 66 -1.14 28.94 2.28
C ALA A 66 -0.54 27.57 1.89
N ALA A 67 -1.00 26.96 0.80
CA ALA A 67 -0.43 25.70 0.28
C ALA A 67 1.00 25.91 -0.24
N ARG A 68 1.28 27.08 -0.84
CA ARG A 68 2.63 27.46 -1.24
C ARG A 68 3.56 27.62 -0.05
N ASN A 69 3.11 28.16 1.07
CA ASN A 69 3.95 28.37 2.26
C ASN A 69 4.31 27.05 2.98
N VAL A 70 3.38 26.08 3.02
CA VAL A 70 3.68 24.73 3.51
C VAL A 70 4.69 24.03 2.58
N LEU A 71 4.48 24.10 1.26
CA LEU A 71 5.43 23.59 0.27
C LEU A 71 6.80 24.30 0.32
N ARG A 72 6.84 25.60 0.62
CA ARG A 72 8.09 26.36 0.77
C ARG A 72 8.85 25.97 2.04
N SER A 73 8.14 25.71 3.14
CA SER A 73 8.74 25.22 4.39
C SER A 73 9.37 23.84 4.20
N ILE A 74 8.76 22.98 3.37
CA ILE A 74 9.28 21.67 3.00
C ILE A 74 10.46 21.82 2.00
N MET A 75 10.39 22.76 1.05
CA MET A 75 11.43 22.95 0.03
C MET A 75 12.69 23.69 0.50
N LEU A 76 12.62 24.53 1.53
CA LEU A 76 13.76 25.36 1.99
C LEU A 76 14.82 24.57 2.78
N HIS A 77 14.58 23.30 3.14
CA HIS A 77 15.55 22.42 3.83
C HIS A 77 16.38 21.55 2.85
N LEU A 78 16.29 21.78 1.53
CA LEU A 78 16.75 20.87 0.47
C LEU A 78 18.12 21.17 -0.19
N GLN A 79 19.15 21.60 0.53
CA GLN A 79 20.49 21.73 -0.09
C GLN A 79 21.60 21.01 0.68
N GLY A 80 21.99 19.84 0.16
CA GLY A 80 23.34 19.31 0.32
C GLY A 80 23.44 17.81 0.62
N VAL A 81 24.21 17.12 -0.23
CA VAL A 81 25.03 15.92 0.01
C VAL A 81 24.52 14.61 -0.63
N GLU A 82 25.32 14.11 -1.58
CA GLU A 82 25.25 12.78 -2.20
C GLU A 82 25.90 11.72 -1.31
N LEU A 83 25.39 10.48 -1.35
CA LEU A 83 26.00 9.31 -0.68
C LEU A 83 26.34 8.22 -1.70
N ASN A 84 27.60 7.76 -1.67
CA ASN A 84 28.20 6.78 -2.57
C ASN A 84 27.72 5.35 -2.28
N ALA A 85 27.42 4.60 -3.34
CA ALA A 85 27.14 3.17 -3.31
C ALA A 85 28.45 2.37 -3.31
N THR A 86 28.59 1.39 -2.40
CA THR A 86 29.70 0.44 -2.37
C THR A 86 29.25 -0.94 -2.87
N THR A 87 30.04 -1.52 -3.76
CA THR A 87 29.82 -2.78 -4.49
C THR A 87 29.86 -4.01 -3.57
N LEU A 88 28.99 -5.00 -3.83
CA LEU A 88 28.88 -6.26 -3.09
C LEU A 88 29.50 -7.45 -3.86
N PRO A 89 30.09 -8.45 -3.18
CA PRO A 89 30.41 -9.75 -3.74
C PRO A 89 29.23 -10.74 -3.64
N SER A 90 29.19 -11.70 -4.57
CA SER A 90 28.15 -12.72 -4.75
C SER A 90 28.42 -13.99 -3.95
N GLN A 91 27.44 -14.47 -3.18
CA GLN A 91 27.42 -15.85 -2.68
C GLN A 91 26.00 -16.41 -2.57
N GLU A 92 25.88 -17.64 -3.05
CA GLU A 92 24.73 -18.55 -3.01
C GLU A 92 24.61 -19.21 -1.62
N SER A 93 23.38 -19.45 -1.14
CA SER A 93 23.08 -20.67 -0.38
C SER A 93 21.57 -20.91 -0.27
N ASP A 94 21.12 -22.01 -0.87
CA ASP A 94 19.82 -22.65 -0.66
C ASP A 94 19.75 -23.25 0.75
N SER A 95 19.10 -22.53 1.67
CA SER A 95 18.38 -23.11 2.80
C SER A 95 17.32 -22.10 3.22
N ALA A 96 16.10 -22.55 3.55
CA ALA A 96 15.04 -21.68 4.05
C ALA A 96 15.51 -21.06 5.38
N PHE A 97 16.12 -19.88 5.27
CA PHE A 97 16.66 -19.14 6.39
C PHE A 97 15.50 -18.65 7.23
N ASN A 98 15.27 -19.25 8.38
CA ASN A 98 14.36 -18.69 9.38
C ASN A 98 15.21 -17.88 10.36
N PRO A 99 15.20 -16.54 10.32
CA PRO A 99 15.97 -15.76 11.28
C PRO A 99 15.44 -16.13 12.66
N LEU A 100 16.28 -16.79 13.46
CA LEU A 100 16.06 -16.90 14.90
C LEU A 100 16.27 -15.50 15.46
N LEU A 101 15.27 -14.64 15.24
CA LEU A 101 15.19 -13.31 15.80
C LEU A 101 15.12 -13.48 17.31
N GLY A 102 16.25 -13.30 17.99
CA GLY A 102 16.31 -13.40 19.44
C GLY A 102 15.32 -12.43 20.07
N ASP A 103 14.28 -12.95 20.74
CA ASP A 103 13.31 -12.25 21.60
C ASP A 103 12.83 -10.86 21.14
N ARG A 104 12.83 -10.56 19.83
CA ARG A 104 12.45 -9.24 19.31
C ARG A 104 11.56 -9.35 18.09
N ILE A 105 10.42 -8.69 18.23
CA ILE A 105 9.53 -8.27 17.17
C ILE A 105 10.31 -7.65 16.05
N VAL A 106 9.94 -8.03 14.82
CA VAL A 106 10.35 -7.29 13.65
C VAL A 106 9.11 -6.97 12.83
N ARG A 107 8.64 -5.73 12.98
CA ARG A 107 7.59 -5.14 12.16
C ARG A 107 8.22 -4.51 10.92
N LEU A 108 8.27 -5.28 9.83
CA LEU A 108 8.76 -4.79 8.54
C LEU A 108 7.63 -4.11 7.77
N VAL A 109 7.76 -2.80 7.58
CA VAL A 109 6.77 -2.01 6.87
C VAL A 109 7.27 -1.66 5.48
N PHE A 110 6.58 -2.12 4.43
CA PHE A 110 6.98 -1.85 3.06
C PHE A 110 6.27 -0.60 2.54
N ALA A 111 7.03 0.41 2.12
CA ALA A 111 6.54 1.63 1.50
C ALA A 111 6.88 1.65 0.01
N GLY A 112 6.00 2.24 -0.81
CA GLY A 112 6.25 2.44 -2.22
C GLY A 112 4.96 2.58 -3.01
N THR A 113 5.04 3.24 -4.15
CA THR A 113 3.86 3.45 -5.01
C THR A 113 3.30 2.14 -5.57
N GLN A 114 2.17 2.22 -6.27
CA GLN A 114 1.55 1.07 -6.92
C GLN A 114 2.49 0.47 -7.98
N SER A 115 2.40 -0.85 -8.16
CA SER A 115 3.08 -1.56 -9.26
C SER A 115 4.62 -1.52 -9.21
N VAL A 116 5.22 -1.42 -8.02
CA VAL A 116 6.70 -1.52 -7.81
C VAL A 116 7.17 -2.89 -7.34
N GLY A 117 6.27 -3.87 -7.23
CA GLY A 117 6.59 -5.25 -6.84
C GLY A 117 6.66 -5.51 -5.33
N LYS A 118 6.04 -4.66 -4.48
CA LYS A 118 6.02 -4.84 -3.01
C LYS A 118 5.36 -6.17 -2.61
N THR A 119 4.12 -6.40 -3.03
CA THR A 119 3.38 -7.62 -2.72
C THR A 119 4.13 -8.88 -3.19
N THR A 120 4.79 -8.80 -4.35
CA THR A 120 5.64 -9.89 -4.85
C THR A 120 6.84 -10.14 -3.94
N LEU A 121 7.57 -9.08 -3.57
CA LEU A 121 8.71 -9.16 -2.64
C LEU A 121 8.30 -9.72 -1.27
N ILE A 122 7.15 -9.27 -0.75
CA ILE A 122 6.60 -9.76 0.52
C ILE A 122 6.25 -11.25 0.42
N GLY A 123 5.68 -11.69 -0.70
CA GLY A 123 5.41 -13.11 -0.94
C GLY A 123 6.69 -13.96 -0.98
N ASP A 124 7.77 -13.44 -1.58
CA ASP A 124 9.07 -14.13 -1.58
C ASP A 124 9.66 -14.20 -0.18
N LEU A 125 9.58 -13.12 0.58
CA LEU A 125 10.06 -13.07 1.96
C LEU A 125 9.25 -14.01 2.85
N ALA A 126 7.93 -14.10 2.69
CA ALA A 126 7.10 -15.07 3.40
C ALA A 126 7.43 -16.53 3.01
N THR A 127 7.91 -16.75 1.79
CA THR A 127 8.43 -18.08 1.38
C THR A 127 9.76 -18.38 2.04
N ALA A 128 10.65 -17.39 2.13
CA ALA A 128 11.95 -17.51 2.81
C ALA A 128 11.80 -17.61 4.34
N TRP A 129 10.77 -16.99 4.91
CA TRP A 129 10.45 -16.91 6.34
C TRP A 129 9.08 -17.54 6.64
N PRO A 130 8.97 -18.88 6.73
CA PRO A 130 7.69 -19.56 6.87
C PRO A 130 6.90 -19.21 8.15
N THR A 131 7.56 -18.66 9.16
CA THR A 131 6.95 -18.19 10.41
C THR A 131 6.50 -16.73 10.35
N ALA A 132 6.90 -15.97 9.31
CA ALA A 132 6.49 -14.59 9.16
C ALA A 132 5.00 -14.49 8.85
N ARG A 133 4.31 -13.63 9.59
CA ARG A 133 2.91 -13.30 9.28
C ARG A 133 2.87 -12.16 8.28
N VAL A 134 2.09 -12.34 7.21
CA VAL A 134 1.83 -11.27 6.24
C VAL A 134 0.53 -10.58 6.59
N GLU A 135 0.58 -9.27 6.79
CA GLU A 135 -0.61 -8.43 6.94
C GLU A 135 -1.22 -8.12 5.57
N GLU A 136 -2.56 -8.17 5.52
CA GLU A 136 -3.29 -7.79 4.31
C GLU A 136 -3.10 -6.30 4.02
N GLU A 137 -3.03 -5.95 2.73
CA GLU A 137 -2.99 -4.57 2.25
C GLU A 137 -4.15 -3.74 2.86
N PRO A 138 -3.88 -2.66 3.61
CA PRO A 138 -4.90 -1.94 4.38
C PRO A 138 -6.11 -1.47 3.58
N ILE A 139 -5.91 -1.01 2.34
CA ILE A 139 -7.00 -0.56 1.47
C ILE A 139 -7.99 -1.69 1.14
N ARG A 140 -7.49 -2.94 0.99
CA ARG A 140 -8.32 -4.12 0.73
C ARG A 140 -9.04 -4.57 1.99
N ALA A 141 -8.36 -4.56 3.13
CA ALA A 141 -8.95 -4.90 4.42
C ALA A 141 -10.07 -3.91 4.80
N VAL A 142 -9.85 -2.60 4.62
CA VAL A 142 -10.86 -1.55 4.86
C VAL A 142 -12.04 -1.70 3.90
N ALA A 143 -11.80 -1.91 2.61
CA ALA A 143 -12.89 -2.12 1.64
C ALA A 143 -13.72 -3.36 1.97
N ARG A 144 -13.07 -4.46 2.40
CA ARG A 144 -13.74 -5.68 2.84
C ARG A 144 -14.58 -5.46 4.10
N ALA A 145 -14.05 -4.70 5.07
CA ALA A 145 -14.73 -4.45 6.34
C ALA A 145 -15.92 -3.47 6.21
N THR A 146 -15.80 -2.48 5.32
CA THR A 146 -16.84 -1.46 5.11
C THR A 146 -17.87 -1.86 4.05
N GLY A 147 -17.50 -2.74 3.11
CA GLY A 147 -18.31 -3.06 1.93
C GLY A 147 -18.22 -2.01 0.83
N ASP A 148 -17.52 -0.90 1.07
CA ASP A 148 -17.35 0.20 0.12
C ASP A 148 -16.05 0.03 -0.68
N PRO A 149 -16.07 0.22 -2.01
CA PRO A 149 -14.84 0.29 -2.77
C PRO A 149 -14.04 1.54 -2.39
N PRO A 150 -12.71 1.52 -2.52
CA PRO A 150 -11.90 2.71 -2.31
C PRO A 150 -12.33 3.83 -3.28
N PRO A 151 -12.33 5.10 -2.84
CA PRO A 151 -12.72 6.20 -3.70
C PRO A 151 -11.71 6.37 -4.84
N ALA A 152 -12.20 6.78 -6.01
CA ALA A 152 -11.33 7.06 -7.17
C ALA A 152 -10.38 8.25 -6.94
N VAL A 153 -10.73 9.14 -6.01
CA VAL A 153 -9.92 10.27 -5.55
C VAL A 153 -9.77 10.17 -4.03
N PRO A 154 -8.55 10.22 -3.47
CA PRO A 154 -8.34 10.21 -2.02
C PRO A 154 -9.13 11.30 -1.30
N THR A 155 -9.88 10.92 -0.26
CA THR A 155 -10.53 11.84 0.69
C THR A 155 -9.91 11.68 2.07
N VAL A 156 -10.01 12.71 2.92
CA VAL A 156 -9.44 12.66 4.27
C VAL A 156 -10.03 11.51 5.10
N GLU A 157 -11.31 11.21 4.97
CA GLU A 157 -11.96 10.12 5.70
C GLU A 157 -11.49 8.75 5.22
N ALA A 158 -11.32 8.58 3.90
CA ALA A 158 -10.82 7.32 3.35
C ALA A 158 -9.37 7.06 3.77
N GLU A 159 -8.49 8.06 3.63
CA GLU A 159 -7.09 7.94 4.03
C GLU A 159 -6.96 7.76 5.55
N ARG A 160 -7.77 8.46 6.35
CA ARG A 160 -7.83 8.25 7.80
C ARG A 160 -8.16 6.81 8.16
N ARG A 161 -9.17 6.20 7.53
CA ARG A 161 -9.53 4.80 7.80
C ARG A 161 -8.38 3.84 7.47
N ILE A 162 -7.67 4.08 6.37
CA ILE A 162 -6.52 3.27 5.96
C ILE A 162 -5.37 3.41 6.97
N ILE A 163 -5.06 4.65 7.38
CA ILE A 163 -4.02 4.95 8.38
C ILE A 163 -4.36 4.32 9.73
N ASP A 164 -5.58 4.55 10.22
CA ASP A 164 -6.04 4.03 11.52
C ASP A 164 -6.08 2.50 11.52
N HIS A 165 -6.47 1.87 10.41
CA HIS A 165 -6.40 0.42 10.25
C HIS A 165 -4.97 -0.07 10.35
N GLY A 166 -4.05 0.49 9.55
CA GLY A 166 -2.63 0.09 9.56
C GLY A 166 -1.96 0.30 10.92
N LEU A 167 -2.22 1.44 11.58
CA LEU A 167 -1.77 1.71 12.95
C LEU A 167 -2.34 0.68 13.95
N GLY A 168 -3.62 0.33 13.83
CA GLY A 168 -4.24 -0.71 14.64
C GLY A 168 -3.57 -2.08 14.47
N ARG A 169 -3.23 -2.46 13.23
CA ARG A 169 -2.50 -3.70 12.94
C ARG A 169 -1.07 -3.69 13.50
N LEU A 170 -0.36 -2.57 13.38
CA LEU A 170 0.98 -2.39 13.96
C LEU A 170 0.98 -2.55 15.48
N ARG A 171 0.00 -1.96 16.16
CA ARG A 171 -0.18 -2.08 17.62
C ARG A 171 -0.57 -3.50 18.06
N ALA A 172 -1.25 -4.26 17.20
CA ALA A 172 -1.74 -5.59 17.51
C ALA A 172 -0.71 -6.71 17.23
N ALA A 173 0.46 -6.39 16.67
CA ALA A 173 1.52 -7.37 16.46
C ALA A 173 2.22 -7.71 17.78
N ASP A 174 2.24 -9.02 18.10
CA ASP A 174 2.78 -9.58 19.34
C ASP A 174 4.31 -9.44 19.47
N GLU A 175 4.81 -9.63 20.70
CA GLU A 175 6.21 -9.36 21.04
C GLU A 175 7.24 -10.35 20.44
N ASP A 176 6.76 -11.48 19.92
CA ASP A 176 7.59 -12.56 19.38
C ASP A 176 7.30 -12.84 17.90
N GLU A 177 6.64 -11.89 17.21
CA GLU A 177 6.17 -12.09 15.84
C GLU A 177 6.96 -11.28 14.80
N LEU A 178 7.48 -11.96 13.77
CA LEU A 178 7.94 -11.31 12.53
C LEU A 178 6.72 -11.01 11.66
N VAL A 179 6.45 -9.74 11.41
CA VAL A 179 5.27 -9.31 10.64
C VAL A 179 5.69 -8.46 9.44
N LEU A 180 5.20 -8.85 8.26
CA LEU A 180 5.41 -8.17 6.99
C LEU A 180 4.15 -7.36 6.64
N PHE A 181 4.25 -6.04 6.65
CA PHE A 181 3.15 -5.14 6.32
C PHE A 181 3.20 -4.71 4.86
N ASP A 182 2.24 -5.16 4.05
CA ASP A 182 2.07 -4.70 2.66
C ASP A 182 1.42 -3.31 2.64
N ARG A 183 2.28 -2.29 2.49
CA ARG A 183 2.01 -0.84 2.63
C ARG A 183 2.10 -0.31 4.05
N SER A 184 2.71 0.87 4.14
CA SER A 184 2.77 1.72 5.31
C SER A 184 1.54 2.61 5.42
N PRO A 185 1.12 3.00 6.64
CA PRO A 185 0.27 4.18 6.83
C PRO A 185 0.83 5.45 6.16
N LEU A 186 2.14 5.51 5.92
CA LEU A 186 2.77 6.57 5.14
C LEU A 186 2.35 6.56 3.66
N ASP A 187 2.02 5.42 3.06
CA ASP A 187 1.53 5.35 1.68
C ASP A 187 0.20 6.09 1.52
N ALA A 188 -0.74 5.84 2.44
CA ALA A 188 -2.02 6.56 2.51
C ALA A 188 -1.81 8.08 2.68
N TYR A 189 -0.89 8.47 3.58
CA TYR A 189 -0.54 9.87 3.75
C TYR A 189 0.10 10.48 2.49
N ALA A 190 0.95 9.75 1.77
CA ALA A 190 1.54 10.20 0.52
C ALA A 190 0.48 10.40 -0.58
N HIS A 191 -0.54 9.54 -0.63
CA HIS A 191 -1.70 9.73 -1.50
C HIS A 191 -2.54 10.95 -1.09
N ALA A 192 -2.68 11.21 0.22
CA ALA A 192 -3.33 12.42 0.71
C ALA A 192 -2.59 13.70 0.27
N VAL A 193 -1.25 13.70 0.40
CA VAL A 193 -0.39 14.80 -0.06
C VAL A 193 -0.55 15.01 -1.56
N LEU A 194 -0.47 13.94 -2.37
CA LEU A 194 -0.67 14.04 -3.81
C LEU A 194 -2.04 14.62 -4.15
N SER A 195 -3.10 14.14 -3.50
CA SER A 195 -4.47 14.63 -3.72
C SER A 195 -4.55 16.14 -3.52
N MET A 196 -3.96 16.67 -2.44
CA MET A 196 -3.86 18.11 -2.22
C MET A 196 -3.04 18.82 -3.33
N GLU A 197 -1.88 18.29 -3.72
CA GLU A 197 -1.01 18.89 -4.75
C GLU A 197 -1.68 19.03 -6.11
N ILE A 198 -2.58 18.11 -6.47
CA ILE A 198 -3.30 18.12 -7.75
C ILE A 198 -4.66 18.81 -7.70
N GLY A 199 -5.01 19.45 -6.57
CA GLY A 199 -6.28 20.16 -6.39
C GLY A 199 -7.47 19.25 -6.09
N GLY A 200 -7.22 18.09 -5.48
CA GLY A 200 -8.23 17.20 -4.93
C GLY A 200 -8.91 17.74 -3.67
N PRO A 201 -9.78 16.95 -3.03
CA PRO A 201 -10.61 17.41 -1.91
C PRO A 201 -9.86 17.60 -0.59
N ILE A 202 -8.60 17.14 -0.49
CA ILE A 202 -7.80 17.19 0.73
C ILE A 202 -7.15 18.57 0.88
N MET A 203 -7.36 19.19 2.03
CA MET A 203 -6.83 20.50 2.39
C MET A 203 -5.61 20.38 3.32
N PRO A 204 -4.81 21.45 3.50
CA PRO A 204 -3.66 21.43 4.42
C PRO A 204 -4.02 21.01 5.86
N ALA A 205 -5.14 21.50 6.38
CA ALA A 205 -5.63 21.14 7.73
C ALA A 205 -5.98 19.65 7.85
N ASP A 206 -6.39 19.01 6.75
CA ASP A 206 -6.64 17.57 6.73
C ASP A 206 -5.33 16.79 6.88
N LEU A 207 -4.27 17.21 6.18
CA LEU A 207 -2.94 16.61 6.33
C LEU A 207 -2.42 16.74 7.77
N ASP A 208 -2.56 17.93 8.37
CA ASP A 208 -2.20 18.16 9.77
C ASP A 208 -2.98 17.22 10.71
N SER A 209 -4.25 16.94 10.39
CA SER A 209 -5.09 16.03 11.17
C SER A 209 -4.71 14.54 11.02
N LEU A 210 -4.10 14.14 9.89
CA LEU A 210 -3.66 12.76 9.64
C LEU A 210 -2.27 12.49 10.22
N ARG A 211 -1.42 13.52 10.25
CA ARG A 211 -0.01 13.45 10.60
C ARG A 211 0.29 12.75 11.94
N PRO A 212 -0.43 12.97 13.05
CA PRO A 212 -0.11 12.33 14.33
C PRO A 212 -0.18 10.80 14.28
N ALA A 213 -1.21 10.24 13.64
CA ALA A 213 -1.38 8.79 13.52
C ALA A 213 -0.29 8.15 12.64
N VAL A 214 0.14 8.87 11.60
CA VAL A 214 1.28 8.45 10.75
C VAL A 214 2.58 8.44 11.55
N ILE A 215 2.88 9.51 12.28
CA ILE A 215 4.07 9.57 13.14
C ILE A 215 4.10 8.41 14.13
N GLU A 216 2.96 8.11 14.74
CA GLU A 216 2.86 7.00 15.68
C GLU A 216 3.11 5.65 15.00
N ALA A 217 2.44 5.39 13.87
CA ALA A 217 2.65 4.15 13.12
C ALA A 217 4.12 3.95 12.73
N MET A 218 4.76 5.00 12.25
CA MET A 218 6.17 4.99 11.83
C MET A 218 7.16 4.93 13.01
N ALA A 219 6.70 5.18 14.24
CA ALA A 219 7.49 4.98 15.46
C ALA A 219 7.38 3.54 15.98
N ILE A 220 6.32 2.81 15.63
CA ILE A 220 6.12 1.40 15.99
C ILE A 220 6.85 0.47 15.01
N ALA A 221 7.02 0.88 13.75
CA ALA A 221 7.75 0.11 12.75
C ALA A 221 9.23 -0.04 13.11
N ASP A 222 9.72 -1.28 13.16
CA ASP A 222 11.13 -1.59 13.48
C ASP A 222 12.06 -1.30 12.29
N LEU A 223 11.57 -1.57 11.07
CA LEU A 223 12.27 -1.23 9.83
C LEU A 223 11.26 -0.89 8.73
N VAL A 224 11.52 0.22 8.04
CA VAL A 224 10.74 0.60 6.87
C VAL A 224 11.55 0.29 5.61
N ILE A 225 10.97 -0.52 4.71
CA ILE A 225 11.56 -0.87 3.42
C ILE A 225 10.92 -0.02 2.33
N LEU A 226 11.65 0.92 1.76
CA LEU A 226 11.22 1.67 0.58
C LEU A 226 11.57 0.89 -0.69
N VAL A 227 10.54 0.58 -1.48
CA VAL A 227 10.68 0.00 -2.82
C VAL A 227 10.38 1.08 -3.86
N PRO A 228 11.41 1.70 -4.48
CA PRO A 228 11.23 2.80 -5.42
C PRO A 228 10.83 2.32 -6.81
N ILE A 229 10.34 3.24 -7.65
CA ILE A 229 10.28 3.02 -9.10
C ILE A 229 11.71 2.98 -9.67
N GLU A 230 12.09 1.86 -10.30
CA GLU A 230 13.42 1.71 -10.94
C GLU A 230 13.38 1.76 -12.47
N SER A 231 12.30 1.27 -13.08
CA SER A 231 12.10 1.26 -14.53
C SER A 231 10.69 1.77 -14.87
N ALA A 232 10.43 2.02 -16.16
CA ALA A 232 9.07 2.29 -16.64
C ALA A 232 8.24 1.00 -16.53
N VAL A 233 7.79 0.67 -15.33
CA VAL A 233 6.87 -0.44 -15.10
C VAL A 233 5.49 0.01 -15.59
N ASP A 234 5.02 -0.64 -16.64
CA ASP A 234 3.67 -0.44 -17.17
C ASP A 234 2.64 -0.71 -16.07
N ASP A 235 1.55 0.05 -16.10
CA ASP A 235 0.53 -0.07 -15.08
C ASP A 235 -0.42 -1.23 -15.40
N GLU A 236 -0.47 -2.25 -14.54
CA GLU A 236 -1.45 -3.33 -14.68
C GLU A 236 -2.83 -2.85 -14.17
N ALA A 237 -3.86 -3.00 -14.98
CA ALA A 237 -5.22 -2.62 -14.61
C ALA A 237 -5.86 -3.69 -13.69
N ASP A 238 -5.79 -3.51 -12.37
CA ASP A 238 -6.43 -4.40 -11.38
C ASP A 238 -7.68 -3.79 -10.71
N GLY A 239 -8.10 -2.59 -11.14
CA GLY A 239 -9.26 -1.88 -10.62
C GLY A 239 -9.04 -1.14 -9.28
N PHE A 240 -7.88 -1.30 -8.64
CA PHE A 240 -7.48 -0.55 -7.44
C PHE A 240 -6.49 0.58 -7.75
N ARG A 241 -5.99 0.64 -8.99
CA ARG A 241 -5.04 1.65 -9.45
C ARG A 241 -5.77 2.82 -10.11
N TYR A 242 -5.60 3.99 -9.50
CA TYR A 242 -6.23 5.24 -9.93
C TYR A 242 -5.19 6.29 -10.36
N LEU A 243 -3.89 5.98 -10.27
CA LEU A 243 -2.82 6.90 -10.63
C LEU A 243 -2.27 6.59 -12.01
N ASP A 244 -2.25 7.59 -12.88
CA ASP A 244 -1.44 7.53 -14.09
C ASP A 244 0.08 7.46 -13.78
N ALA A 245 0.89 7.17 -14.80
CA ALA A 245 2.33 7.04 -14.66
C ALA A 245 3.04 8.30 -14.12
N SER A 246 2.51 9.51 -14.36
CA SER A 246 3.08 10.76 -13.84
C SER A 246 2.81 10.88 -12.34
N ASN A 247 1.57 10.62 -11.93
CA ASN A 247 1.15 10.66 -10.54
C ASN A 247 1.80 9.54 -9.71
N ARG A 248 2.00 8.35 -10.27
CA ARG A 248 2.79 7.28 -9.61
C ARG A 248 4.20 7.73 -9.26
N ARG A 249 4.90 8.42 -10.17
CA ARG A 249 6.23 9.00 -9.92
C ARG A 249 6.19 10.16 -8.92
N ARG A 250 5.10 10.92 -8.86
CA ARG A 250 4.91 11.93 -7.83
C ARG A 250 4.79 11.30 -6.44
N VAL A 251 3.97 10.27 -6.28
CA VAL A 251 3.88 9.52 -5.01
C VAL A 251 5.23 8.92 -4.62
N ASP A 252 5.97 8.34 -5.57
CA ASP A 252 7.32 7.81 -5.31
C ASP A 252 8.26 8.87 -4.73
N ARG A 253 8.28 10.08 -5.33
CA ARG A 253 9.05 11.22 -4.78
C ARG A 253 8.53 11.70 -3.44
N ILE A 254 7.21 11.82 -3.27
CA ILE A 254 6.59 12.21 -1.99
C ILE A 254 7.03 11.23 -0.90
N LEU A 255 6.93 9.92 -1.13
CA LEU A 255 7.38 8.90 -0.18
C LEU A 255 8.87 9.03 0.16
N ALA A 256 9.73 9.22 -0.84
CA ALA A 256 11.15 9.41 -0.61
C ALA A 256 11.43 10.62 0.30
N GLU A 257 10.75 11.75 0.07
CA GLU A 257 10.87 12.96 0.89
C GLU A 257 10.31 12.76 2.31
N LEU A 258 9.14 12.13 2.44
CA LEU A 258 8.52 11.85 3.74
C LEU A 258 9.36 10.86 4.58
N LEU A 259 10.17 10.01 3.94
CA LEU A 259 11.07 9.07 4.60
C LEU A 259 12.46 9.65 4.89
N ARG A 260 12.73 10.92 4.60
CA ARG A 260 13.99 11.53 5.03
C ARG A 260 14.05 11.68 6.56
N PRO A 261 15.23 11.63 7.19
CA PRO A 261 15.36 11.77 8.65
C PRO A 261 14.80 13.08 9.20
N ASP A 262 14.85 14.16 8.42
CA ASP A 262 14.43 15.51 8.76
C ASP A 262 12.92 15.76 8.55
N SER A 263 12.17 14.80 7.99
CA SER A 263 10.73 14.96 7.73
C SER A 263 9.88 15.04 9.01
N GLY A 264 10.41 14.52 10.12
CA GLY A 264 9.70 14.38 11.40
C GLY A 264 8.56 13.35 11.37
N LEU A 265 8.47 12.52 10.33
CA LEU A 265 7.42 11.49 10.21
C LEU A 265 7.85 10.10 10.65
N ARG A 266 9.15 9.86 10.85
CA ARG A 266 9.67 8.59 11.33
C ARG A 266 10.76 8.79 12.37
N LYS A 267 11.00 7.74 13.15
CA LYS A 267 12.14 7.65 14.08
C LYS A 267 13.05 6.46 13.75
N GLY A 268 12.46 5.37 13.25
CA GLY A 268 13.17 4.13 12.94
C GLY A 268 13.99 4.18 11.64
N PRO A 269 14.80 3.14 11.40
CA PRO A 269 15.59 2.99 10.19
C PRO A 269 14.71 2.86 8.93
N VAL A 270 15.24 3.35 7.82
CA VAL A 270 14.68 3.15 6.48
C VAL A 270 15.76 2.53 5.61
N ALA A 271 15.42 1.46 4.91
CA ALA A 271 16.26 0.90 3.86
C ALA A 271 15.59 1.06 2.50
N VAL A 272 16.37 1.42 1.49
CA VAL A 272 15.92 1.45 0.10
C VAL A 272 16.40 0.16 -0.57
N VAL A 273 15.46 -0.61 -1.10
CA VAL A 273 15.78 -1.88 -1.78
C VAL A 273 15.60 -1.74 -3.29
N ARG A 274 16.58 -2.25 -4.04
CA ARG A 274 16.73 -2.02 -5.48
C ARG A 274 17.25 -3.26 -6.19
N GLY A 275 17.03 -3.33 -7.49
CA GLY A 275 17.44 -4.43 -8.35
C GLY A 275 16.29 -5.41 -8.64
N ASP A 276 16.66 -6.57 -9.19
CA ASP A 276 15.71 -7.62 -9.51
C ASP A 276 15.11 -8.28 -8.25
N ARG A 277 14.12 -9.15 -8.47
CA ARG A 277 13.37 -9.83 -7.42
C ARG A 277 14.30 -10.59 -6.44
N PRO A 278 15.23 -11.47 -6.87
CA PRO A 278 16.17 -12.12 -5.96
C PRO A 278 17.07 -11.14 -5.19
N THR A 279 17.56 -10.09 -5.86
CA THR A 279 18.44 -9.09 -5.24
C THR A 279 17.74 -8.35 -4.10
N ARG A 280 16.48 -7.94 -4.31
CA ARG A 280 15.67 -7.27 -3.28
C ARG A 280 15.43 -8.18 -2.08
N VAL A 281 15.12 -9.46 -2.30
CA VAL A 281 14.97 -10.45 -1.21
C VAL A 281 16.27 -10.55 -0.41
N ALA A 282 17.40 -10.75 -1.07
CA ALA A 282 18.69 -10.87 -0.41
C ALA A 282 19.09 -9.60 0.36
N GLN A 283 18.74 -8.42 -0.14
CA GLN A 283 18.93 -7.15 0.59
C GLN A 283 18.11 -7.12 1.88
N VAL A 284 16.82 -7.44 1.82
CA VAL A 284 15.94 -7.43 3.00
C VAL A 284 16.38 -8.48 4.03
N VAL A 285 16.76 -9.69 3.59
CA VAL A 285 17.26 -10.75 4.48
C VAL A 285 18.49 -10.28 5.26
N ARG A 286 19.50 -9.74 4.56
CA ARG A 286 20.71 -9.22 5.22
C ARG A 286 20.41 -8.09 6.20
N LEU A 287 19.43 -7.22 5.89
CA LEU A 287 19.05 -6.12 6.78
C LEU A 287 18.42 -6.65 8.07
N VAL A 288 17.56 -7.67 7.98
CA VAL A 288 16.95 -8.29 9.16
C VAL A 288 17.97 -9.05 10.01
N GLU A 289 18.91 -9.75 9.37
CA GLU A 289 20.04 -10.40 10.06
C GLU A 289 20.89 -9.40 10.86
N GLN A 290 21.05 -8.17 10.37
CA GLN A 290 21.80 -7.11 11.06
C GLN A 290 21.05 -6.47 12.22
N LEU A 291 19.72 -6.62 12.26
CA LEU A 291 18.86 -6.13 13.34
C LEU A 291 18.66 -7.17 14.46
N SER A 292 19.01 -8.43 14.19
CA SER A 292 18.94 -9.58 15.11
C SER A 292 20.20 -9.67 15.96
#